data_AF-A0A351YAK8-F1
#
_entry.id   AF-A0A351YAK8-F1
#
_cell.length_a   1.000
_cell.length_b   1.000
_cell.length_c   1.000
_cell.angle_alpha   90.00
_cell.angle_beta   90.00
_cell.angle_gamma   90.00
#
_symmetry.space_group_name_H-M   'P 1'
#
loop_
_entity.id
_entity.type
_entity.pdbx_description
1 polymer ?
#
loop_
_entity_poly.entity_id
_entity_poly.type
_entity_poly.pdbx_seq_one_letter_code
_entity_poly.pdbx_strand_id
1 'polypeptide(L)'
;MFLDETPYESLWERYERKDLPLDLSDFCFYFSEVGNDGHLGFFLDASKKNILERVLLNLRKYLTEEMEKNLLDAKEKWDKLALSSSKITKKEKEALEETSPFRKEDEFFSEHELDLIGLLNNEANKLFKEKA
;
A
#
# COMPACT_ATOMS: atom_id res chain seq x y z
N MET A 1 19.74 -31.17 -16.76
CA MET A 1 18.84 -30.05 -17.07
C MET A 1 19.05 -29.06 -15.94
N PHE A 2 19.88 -28.04 -16.14
CA PHE A 2 20.06 -27.00 -15.13
C PHE A 2 18.82 -26.12 -15.24
N LEU A 3 17.98 -26.16 -14.21
CA LEU A 3 17.04 -25.08 -13.99
C LEU A 3 17.92 -23.86 -13.76
N ASP A 4 17.74 -22.80 -14.55
CA ASP A 4 18.25 -21.48 -14.19
C ASP A 4 17.63 -21.14 -12.83
N GLU A 5 18.35 -21.46 -11.76
CA GLU A 5 18.09 -20.99 -10.41
C GLU A 5 18.49 -19.52 -10.38
N THR A 6 17.76 -18.66 -11.10
CA THR A 6 17.73 -17.26 -10.71
C THR A 6 17.14 -17.28 -9.31
N PRO A 7 17.90 -16.92 -8.25
CA PRO A 7 17.30 -16.85 -6.93
C PRO A 7 16.09 -15.95 -7.04
N TYR A 8 14.95 -16.42 -6.54
CA TYR A 8 13.72 -15.65 -6.46
C TYR A 8 14.02 -14.43 -5.60
N GLU A 9 14.53 -13.36 -6.21
CA GLU A 9 14.79 -12.11 -5.49
C GLU A 9 13.43 -11.55 -5.09
N SER A 10 13.24 -11.39 -3.78
CA SER A 10 11.97 -10.92 -3.25
C SER A 10 11.69 -9.50 -3.75
N LEU A 11 10.40 -9.18 -3.94
CA LEU A 11 9.95 -7.82 -4.23
C LEU A 11 10.60 -6.79 -3.29
N TRP A 12 10.73 -7.13 -2.01
CA TRP A 12 11.29 -6.26 -0.98
C TRP A 12 12.79 -5.98 -1.18
N GLU A 13 13.59 -7.00 -1.50
CA GLU A 13 15.01 -6.79 -1.83
C GLU A 13 15.19 -5.89 -3.07
N ARG A 14 14.26 -5.97 -4.03
CA ARG A 14 14.26 -5.09 -5.22
C ARG A 14 13.79 -3.68 -4.89
N TYR A 15 12.79 -3.56 -4.00
CA TYR A 15 12.32 -2.28 -3.48
C TYR A 15 13.43 -1.54 -2.74
N GLU A 16 14.16 -2.22 -1.86
CA GLU A 16 15.30 -1.67 -1.13
C GLU A 16 16.42 -1.18 -2.05
N ARG A 17 16.67 -1.92 -3.15
CA ARG A 17 17.64 -1.54 -4.19
C ARG A 17 17.13 -0.49 -5.17
N LYS A 18 15.87 -0.05 -5.04
CA LYS A 18 15.19 0.91 -5.94
C LYS A 18 15.15 0.45 -7.40
N ASP A 19 15.04 -0.86 -7.60
CA ASP A 19 15.02 -1.51 -8.92
C ASP A 19 13.59 -1.82 -9.39
N LEU A 20 12.57 -1.34 -8.67
CA LEU A 20 11.18 -1.52 -9.06
C LEU A 20 10.69 -0.36 -9.94
N PRO A 21 9.82 -0.65 -10.93
CA PRO A 21 8.99 0.37 -11.56
C PRO A 21 8.27 1.25 -10.53
N LEU A 22 8.08 2.54 -10.85
CA LEU A 22 7.55 3.53 -9.92
C LEU A 22 6.19 3.12 -9.34
N ASP A 23 5.34 2.48 -10.14
CA ASP A 23 4.04 1.98 -9.71
C ASP A 23 4.20 0.92 -8.61
N LEU A 24 4.96 -0.15 -8.85
CA LEU A 24 5.23 -1.17 -7.82
C LEU A 24 5.95 -0.61 -6.58
N SER A 25 6.84 0.37 -6.77
CA SER A 25 7.52 1.06 -5.68
C SER A 25 6.54 1.84 -4.79
N ASP A 26 5.59 2.57 -5.38
CA ASP A 26 4.55 3.29 -4.63
C ASP A 26 3.65 2.30 -3.85
N PHE A 27 3.39 1.10 -4.38
CA PHE A 27 2.66 0.05 -3.65
C PHE A 27 3.42 -0.47 -2.44
N CYS A 28 4.71 -0.83 -2.62
CA CYS A 28 5.55 -1.33 -1.54
C CYS A 28 5.66 -0.31 -0.41
N PHE A 29 5.76 0.99 -0.77
CA PHE A 29 5.73 2.08 0.18
C PHE A 29 4.40 2.13 0.94
N TYR A 30 3.26 2.19 0.22
CA TYR A 30 1.94 2.20 0.85
C TYR A 30 1.74 1.04 1.82
N PHE A 31 2.07 -0.17 1.36
CA PHE A 31 1.96 -1.39 2.14
C PHE A 31 2.82 -1.34 3.41
N SER A 32 4.08 -0.91 3.29
CA SER A 32 4.98 -0.79 4.44
C SER A 32 4.46 0.22 5.46
N GLU A 33 3.91 1.35 5.02
CA GLU A 33 3.42 2.38 5.91
C GLU A 33 2.12 1.98 6.62
N VAL A 34 1.18 1.34 5.90
CA VAL A 34 -0.06 0.84 6.49
C VAL A 34 0.20 -0.30 7.46
N GLY A 35 1.15 -1.19 7.18
CA GLY A 35 1.55 -2.25 8.13
C GLY A 35 2.17 -1.70 9.41
N ASN A 36 2.83 -0.54 9.37
CA ASN A 36 3.44 0.09 10.53
C ASN A 36 2.46 0.93 11.36
N ASP A 37 1.72 1.83 10.70
CA ASP A 37 0.93 2.87 11.37
C ASP A 37 -0.59 2.80 11.06
N GLY A 38 -1.03 1.76 10.33
CA GLY A 38 -2.40 1.62 9.85
C GLY A 38 -2.78 2.63 8.77
N HIS A 39 -3.98 2.50 8.23
CA HIS A 39 -4.52 3.45 7.26
C HIS A 39 -4.63 4.86 7.85
N LEU A 40 -5.06 4.99 9.12
CA LEU A 40 -5.16 6.30 9.76
C LEU A 40 -3.81 7.02 9.77
N GLY A 41 -2.74 6.38 10.24
CA GLY A 41 -1.40 6.97 10.28
C GLY A 41 -0.88 7.34 8.90
N PHE A 42 -1.11 6.49 7.90
CA PHE A 42 -0.77 6.78 6.51
C PHE A 42 -1.51 8.03 5.98
N PHE A 43 -2.81 8.11 6.19
CA PHE A 43 -3.66 9.16 5.63
C PHE A 43 -3.58 10.50 6.36
N LEU A 44 -3.14 10.52 7.62
CA LEU A 44 -2.92 11.76 8.35
C LEU A 44 -1.65 12.50 7.90
N ASP A 45 -0.72 11.82 7.21
CA ASP A 45 0.50 12.43 6.73
C ASP A 45 0.30 13.15 5.39
N ALA A 46 0.30 14.48 5.45
CA ALA A 46 0.14 15.35 4.28
C ALA A 46 1.19 15.09 3.18
N SER A 47 2.39 14.63 3.54
CA SER A 47 3.45 14.34 2.59
C SER A 47 3.16 13.09 1.74
N LYS A 48 2.28 12.21 2.22
CA LYS A 48 1.89 10.96 1.56
C LYS A 48 0.67 11.11 0.64
N LYS A 49 0.02 12.28 0.61
CA LYS A 49 -1.16 12.55 -0.22
C LYS A 49 -0.91 12.25 -1.71
N ASN A 50 0.23 12.67 -2.25
CA ASN A 50 0.57 12.43 -3.65
C ASN A 50 0.81 10.94 -3.93
N ILE A 51 1.26 10.19 -2.92
CA ILE A 51 1.51 8.75 -3.05
C ILE A 51 0.18 8.01 -3.16
N LEU A 52 -0.82 8.38 -2.34
CA LEU A 52 -2.16 7.79 -2.42
C LEU A 52 -2.79 7.95 -3.82
N GLU A 53 -2.74 9.17 -4.38
CA GLU A 53 -3.31 9.43 -5.70
C GLU A 53 -2.61 8.60 -6.77
N ARG A 54 -1.28 8.48 -6.71
CA ARG A 54 -0.51 7.63 -7.63
C ARG A 54 -0.80 6.14 -7.43
N VAL A 55 -0.98 5.70 -6.18
CA VAL A 55 -1.35 4.32 -5.86
C VAL A 55 -2.68 3.98 -6.53
N LEU A 56 -3.71 4.81 -6.31
CA LEU A 56 -5.03 4.60 -6.90
C LEU A 56 -5.04 4.68 -8.43
N LEU A 57 -4.24 5.58 -9.04
CA LEU A 57 -4.19 5.75 -10.50
C LEU A 57 -3.45 4.61 -11.20
N ASN A 58 -2.28 4.24 -10.68
CA ASN A 58 -1.37 3.35 -11.39
C ASN A 58 -1.56 1.89 -11.03
N LEU A 59 -2.15 1.58 -9.87
CA LEU A 59 -2.14 0.22 -9.31
C LEU A 59 -3.45 -0.54 -9.48
N ARG A 60 -4.51 0.11 -9.96
CA ARG A 60 -5.77 -0.57 -10.35
C ARG A 60 -5.57 -1.76 -11.29
N LYS A 61 -4.56 -1.71 -12.17
CA LYS A 61 -4.23 -2.81 -13.10
C LYS A 61 -3.61 -4.05 -12.42
N TYR A 62 -3.16 -3.94 -11.17
CA TYR A 62 -2.46 -5.00 -10.44
C TYR A 62 -3.26 -5.55 -9.26
N LEU A 63 -4.26 -4.80 -8.81
CA LEU A 63 -5.10 -5.17 -7.67
C LEU A 63 -6.21 -6.13 -8.09
N THR A 64 -6.63 -6.99 -7.15
CA THR A 64 -7.92 -7.65 -7.26
C THR A 64 -9.05 -6.65 -7.01
N GLU A 65 -10.27 -6.96 -7.47
CA GLU A 65 -11.45 -6.10 -7.26
C GLU A 65 -11.69 -5.80 -5.77
N GLU A 66 -11.46 -6.79 -4.91
CA GLU A 66 -11.64 -6.67 -3.46
C GLU A 66 -10.62 -5.70 -2.82
N MET A 67 -9.36 -5.79 -3.25
CA MET A 67 -8.29 -4.91 -2.77
C MET A 67 -8.46 -3.48 -3.25
N GLU A 68 -8.86 -3.30 -4.51
CA GLU A 68 -9.20 -1.99 -5.05
C GLU A 68 -10.33 -1.35 -4.22
N LYS A 69 -11.37 -2.12 -3.93
CA LYS A 69 -12.49 -1.65 -3.12
C LYS A 69 -12.05 -1.24 -1.71
N ASN A 70 -11.24 -2.05 -1.03
CA ASN A 70 -10.73 -1.72 0.30
C ASN A 70 -9.96 -0.38 0.31
N LEU A 71 -9.10 -0.16 -0.69
CA LEU A 71 -8.35 1.08 -0.87
C LEU A 71 -9.24 2.28 -1.15
N LEU A 72 -10.29 2.11 -1.95
CA LEU A 72 -11.27 3.16 -2.26
C LEU A 72 -12.14 3.50 -1.04
N ASP A 73 -12.60 2.50 -0.29
CA ASP A 73 -13.38 2.70 0.94
C ASP A 73 -12.55 3.45 1.99
N ALA A 74 -11.27 3.08 2.15
CA ALA A 74 -10.32 3.81 2.98
C ALA A 74 -10.17 5.27 2.51
N LYS A 75 -9.94 5.49 1.21
CA LYS A 75 -9.81 6.83 0.65
C LYS A 75 -11.07 7.69 0.87
N GLU A 76 -12.27 7.12 0.70
CA GLU A 76 -13.53 7.83 0.91
C GLU A 76 -13.70 8.24 2.37
N LYS A 77 -13.34 7.36 3.32
CA LYS A 77 -13.33 7.69 4.75
C LYS A 77 -12.35 8.82 5.06
N TRP A 78 -11.17 8.82 4.45
CA TRP A 78 -10.22 9.91 4.60
C TRP A 78 -10.75 11.24 4.03
N ASP A 79 -11.33 11.23 2.82
CA ASP A 79 -11.94 12.41 2.22
C ASP A 79 -13.07 12.97 3.10
N LYS A 80 -13.90 12.09 3.69
CA LYS A 80 -14.98 12.44 4.62
C LYS A 80 -14.50 12.97 5.96
N LEU A 81 -13.35 12.48 6.45
CA LEU A 81 -12.71 13.05 7.62
C LEU A 81 -12.40 14.54 7.39
N ALA A 82 -12.28 14.98 6.13
CA ALA A 82 -12.15 16.38 5.72
C ALA A 82 -11.11 17.12 6.58
N LEU A 83 -10.08 16.39 6.99
CA LEU A 83 -9.04 16.88 7.85
C LEU A 83 -8.19 17.79 6.97
N SER A 84 -8.42 19.10 7.07
CA SER A 84 -7.46 20.07 6.58
C SER A 84 -6.16 19.73 7.27
N SER A 85 -5.23 19.13 6.53
CA SER A 85 -3.97 18.53 6.99
C SER A 85 -3.03 19.49 7.73
N SER A 86 -3.49 20.70 8.02
CA SER A 86 -2.80 21.75 8.75
C SER A 86 -3.21 21.88 10.22
N LYS A 87 -4.21 21.15 10.74
CA LYS A 87 -4.78 21.43 12.09
C LYS A 87 -5.20 20.23 12.97
N ILE A 88 -4.67 19.03 12.77
CA ILE A 88 -4.90 17.95 13.75
C ILE A 88 -3.90 18.10 14.88
N THR A 89 -4.40 18.33 16.10
CA THR A 89 -3.60 18.31 17.31
C THR A 89 -3.23 16.86 17.68
N LYS A 90 -2.12 16.67 18.39
CA LYS A 90 -1.71 15.34 18.89
C LYS A 90 -2.84 14.59 19.63
N LYS A 91 -3.65 15.33 20.39
CA LYS A 91 -4.79 14.80 21.15
C LYS A 91 -5.94 14.32 20.26
N GLU A 92 -6.19 15.01 19.14
CA GLU A 92 -7.19 14.57 18.16
C GLU A 92 -6.70 13.35 17.38
N LYS A 93 -5.38 13.25 17.11
CA LYS A 93 -4.78 12.05 16.53
C LYS A 93 -4.98 10.83 17.46
N GLU A 94 -4.63 10.96 18.73
CA GLU A 94 -4.82 9.89 19.74
C GLU A 94 -6.30 9.48 19.87
N ALA A 95 -7.23 10.45 19.89
CA ALA A 95 -8.66 10.17 19.93
C ALA A 95 -9.18 9.47 18.66
N LEU A 96 -8.63 9.84 17.49
CA LEU A 96 -8.98 9.19 16.21
C LEU A 96 -8.41 7.77 16.12
N GLU A 97 -7.24 7.50 16.70
CA GLU A 97 -6.65 6.16 16.78
C GLU A 97 -7.51 5.21 17.62
N GLU A 98 -8.02 5.66 18.78
CA GLU A 98 -8.89 4.85 19.64
C GLU A 98 -10.22 4.45 18.96
N THR A 99 -10.74 5.31 18.07
CA THR A 99 -11.99 5.06 17.34
C THR A 99 -11.76 4.88 15.83
N SER A 100 -10.59 4.40 15.43
CA SER A 100 -10.13 4.42 14.03
C SER A 100 -11.26 4.08 13.05
N PRO A 101 -11.69 5.04 12.21
CA PRO A 101 -12.72 4.77 11.22
C PRO A 101 -12.24 3.76 10.17
N PHE A 102 -10.94 3.49 10.13
CA PHE A 102 -10.27 2.57 9.22
C PHE A 102 -10.10 1.15 9.77
N ARG A 103 -10.63 0.86 10.97
CA ARG A 103 -10.43 -0.45 11.61
C ARG A 103 -10.80 -1.64 10.72
N LYS A 104 -11.84 -1.52 9.90
CA LYS A 104 -12.24 -2.59 8.96
C LYS A 104 -11.21 -2.79 7.86
N GLU A 105 -10.67 -1.70 7.33
CA GLU A 105 -9.65 -1.72 6.28
C GLU A 105 -8.30 -2.21 6.82
N ASP A 106 -7.97 -1.87 8.07
CA ASP A 106 -6.79 -2.38 8.79
C ASP A 106 -6.93 -3.89 9.08
N GLU A 107 -8.11 -4.34 9.52
CA GLU A 107 -8.43 -5.77 9.72
C GLU A 107 -8.32 -6.53 8.39
N PHE A 108 -8.93 -6.01 7.31
CA PHE A 108 -8.81 -6.58 5.97
C PHE A 108 -7.35 -6.68 5.52
N PHE A 109 -6.56 -5.61 5.70
CA PHE A 109 -5.16 -5.60 5.29
C PHE A 109 -4.34 -6.64 6.05
N SER A 110 -4.59 -6.79 7.36
CA SER A 110 -3.92 -7.78 8.19
C SER A 110 -4.28 -9.22 7.80
N GLU A 111 -5.56 -9.47 7.49
CA GLU A 111 -6.03 -10.80 7.06
C GLU A 111 -5.47 -11.20 5.68
N HIS A 112 -5.27 -10.24 4.79
CA HIS A 112 -4.82 -10.48 3.41
C HIS A 112 -3.36 -10.11 3.14
N GLU A 113 -2.56 -9.86 4.18
CA GLU A 113 -1.17 -9.37 4.07
C GLU A 113 -0.31 -10.28 3.18
N LEU A 114 -0.39 -11.61 3.39
CA LEU A 114 0.40 -12.58 2.62
C LEU A 114 -0.09 -12.71 1.17
N ASP A 115 -1.40 -12.63 0.95
CA ASP A 115 -1.99 -12.66 -0.39
C ASP A 115 -1.54 -11.43 -1.20
N LEU A 116 -1.53 -10.26 -0.55
CA LEU A 116 -1.03 -9.01 -1.10
C LEU A 116 0.44 -9.13 -1.51
N ILE A 117 1.30 -9.64 -0.62
CA ILE A 117 2.72 -9.89 -0.94
C ILE A 117 2.86 -10.89 -2.10
N GLY A 118 2.03 -11.94 -2.15
CA GLY A 118 2.03 -12.93 -3.21
C GLY A 118 1.69 -12.34 -4.58
N LEU A 119 0.64 -11.52 -4.66
CA LEU A 119 0.25 -10.83 -5.90
C LEU A 119 1.35 -9.89 -6.40
N LEU A 120 1.94 -9.08 -5.52
CA LEU A 120 2.99 -8.15 -5.91
C LEU A 120 4.25 -8.86 -6.40
N ASN A 121 4.65 -9.95 -5.74
CA ASN A 121 5.75 -10.78 -6.21
C ASN A 121 5.45 -11.38 -7.59
N ASN A 122 4.22 -11.84 -7.82
CA ASN A 122 3.83 -12.39 -9.13
C ASN A 122 3.90 -11.32 -10.23
N GLU A 123 3.37 -10.12 -9.98
CA GLU A 123 3.39 -9.02 -10.97
C GLU A 123 4.80 -8.50 -11.24
N ALA A 124 5.62 -8.33 -10.20
CA ALA A 124 7.03 -8.00 -10.39
C ALA A 124 7.72 -9.05 -11.26
N ASN A 125 7.56 -10.34 -10.95
CA ASN A 125 8.17 -11.43 -11.71
C ASN A 125 7.74 -11.47 -13.18
N LYS A 126 6.47 -11.19 -13.50
CA LYS A 126 6.01 -11.11 -14.90
C LYS A 126 6.76 -10.01 -15.66
N LEU A 127 6.83 -8.81 -15.11
CA LEU A 127 7.50 -7.66 -15.74
C LEU A 127 8.99 -7.89 -15.97
N PHE A 128 9.67 -8.62 -15.07
CA PHE A 128 11.10 -8.91 -15.22
C PHE A 128 11.37 -10.11 -16.13
N LYS A 129 10.47 -11.11 -16.19
CA LYS A 129 10.57 -12.21 -17.18
C LYS A 129 10.35 -11.74 -18.60
N GLU A 130 9.55 -10.69 -18.81
CA GLU A 130 9.35 -10.09 -20.14
C GLU A 130 10.56 -9.24 -20.60
N LYS A 131 11.52 -8.95 -19.70
CA LYS A 131 12.73 -8.16 -19.98
C LYS A 131 14.01 -9.00 -20.12
N ALA A 132 13.97 -10.29 -19.80
CA ALA A 132 15.09 -11.23 -19.90
C ALA A 132 15.06 -11.99 -21.23
#